data_AF-A0A1J5PE85-F1
#
_entry.id   AF-A0A1J5PE85-F1
#
_cell.length_a   1.000
_cell.length_b   1.000
_cell.length_c   1.000
_cell.angle_alpha   90.00
_cell.angle_beta   90.00
_cell.angle_gamma   90.00
#
_symmetry.space_group_name_H-M   'P 1'
#
loop_
_entity.id
_entity.type
_entity.pdbx_description
1 polymer ?
#
loop_
_entity_poly.entity_id
_entity_poly.type
_entity_poly.pdbx_seq_one_letter_code
_entity_poly.pdbx_strand_id
1 'polypeptide(L)'
;MAGHGKLCLGYSNDPSPYAERVREFTEVTSRDGCLTDAWGLTVEDFGLTDNLMMIHALDLHGCALVTPRSRPTDIWYDLTAFEICVRMAAERLAASQPPASG
;
A
#
# COMPACT_ATOMS: atom_id res chain seq x y z
N MET A 1 7.43 -6.64 -10.72
CA MET A 1 6.12 -7.33 -10.78
C MET A 1 5.16 -6.61 -11.71
N ALA A 2 4.77 -5.37 -11.40
CA ALA A 2 3.88 -4.55 -12.25
C ALA A 2 4.38 -4.39 -13.70
N GLY A 3 5.65 -4.01 -13.90
CA GLY A 3 6.23 -3.86 -15.26
C GLY A 3 6.29 -5.14 -16.11
N HIS A 4 5.98 -6.31 -15.53
CA HIS A 4 5.83 -7.58 -16.25
C HIS A 4 4.37 -8.06 -16.33
N GLY A 5 3.40 -7.21 -15.98
CA GLY A 5 1.97 -7.54 -16.00
C GLY A 5 1.55 -8.59 -14.96
N LYS A 6 2.35 -8.81 -13.92
CA LYS A 6 2.04 -9.78 -12.86
C LYS A 6 1.05 -9.20 -11.85
N LEU A 7 0.26 -10.06 -11.22
CA LEU A 7 -0.59 -9.71 -10.08
C LEU A 7 0.22 -8.95 -9.02
N CYS A 8 -0.29 -7.79 -8.60
CA CYS A 8 0.30 -6.99 -7.54
C CYS A 8 -0.71 -6.81 -6.40
N LEU A 9 -0.35 -7.28 -5.20
CA LEU A 9 -1.12 -7.07 -3.98
C LEU A 9 -0.21 -6.36 -2.97
N GLY A 10 -0.78 -5.44 -2.21
CA GLY A 10 -0.07 -4.68 -1.21
C GLY A 10 -0.97 -4.37 -0.03
N TYR A 11 -0.35 -4.23 1.14
CA TYR A 11 -1.04 -3.90 2.37
C TYR A 11 -0.27 -2.85 3.18
N SER A 12 -0.97 -2.15 4.06
CA SER A 12 -0.37 -1.36 5.13
C SER A 12 -1.21 -1.46 6.39
N ASN A 13 -0.56 -1.49 7.55
CA ASN A 13 -1.23 -1.48 8.85
C ASN A 13 -1.62 -0.05 9.29
N ASP A 14 -1.21 0.97 8.55
CA ASP A 14 -1.58 2.35 8.80
C ASP A 14 -2.45 2.88 7.66
N PRO A 15 -3.75 3.14 7.88
CA PRO A 15 -4.64 3.67 6.85
C PRO A 15 -4.44 5.17 6.57
N SER A 16 -3.62 5.86 7.35
CA SER A 16 -3.47 7.32 7.25
C SER A 16 -2.82 7.73 5.92
N PRO A 17 -3.18 8.89 5.34
CA PRO A 17 -2.47 9.46 4.21
C PRO A 17 -0.97 9.58 4.48
N TYR A 18 -0.16 9.38 3.44
CA TYR A 18 1.30 9.37 3.54
C TYR A 18 1.84 10.66 4.17
N ALA A 19 1.37 11.83 3.72
CA ALA A 19 1.81 13.11 4.26
C ALA A 19 1.45 13.30 5.75
N GLU A 20 0.33 12.75 6.22
CA GLU A 20 -0.03 12.78 7.65
C GLU A 20 0.89 11.86 8.45
N ARG A 21 1.14 10.64 7.93
CA ARG A 21 2.04 9.67 8.56
C ARG A 21 3.48 10.19 8.68
N VAL A 22 4.01 10.87 7.65
CA VAL A 22 5.37 11.43 7.69
C VAL A 22 5.51 12.49 8.80
N ARG A 23 4.47 13.29 9.06
CA ARG A 23 4.48 14.30 10.13
C ARG A 23 4.64 13.71 11.52
N GLU A 24 4.38 12.42 11.71
CA GLU A 24 4.63 11.73 12.98
C GLU A 24 6.13 11.50 13.25
N PHE A 25 6.96 11.46 12.19
CA PHE A 25 8.37 11.05 12.27
C PHE A 25 9.36 12.18 12.04
N THR A 26 8.94 13.25 11.36
CA THR A 26 9.81 14.38 11.01
C THR A 26 9.00 15.66 10.84
N GLU A 27 9.68 16.80 10.93
CA GLU A 27 9.09 18.08 10.60
C GLU A 27 8.77 18.11 9.10
N VAL A 28 7.53 18.48 8.76
CA VAL A 28 7.11 18.68 7.38
C VAL A 28 6.72 20.15 7.20
N THR A 29 7.42 20.81 6.30
CA THR A 29 7.18 22.22 5.94
C THR A 29 6.56 22.30 4.56
N SER A 30 5.81 23.37 4.31
CA SER A 30 5.27 23.68 2.98
C SER A 30 5.97 24.91 2.40
N ARG A 31 6.50 24.78 1.19
CA ARG A 31 7.08 25.88 0.42
C ARG A 31 6.67 25.76 -1.03
N ASP A 32 6.10 26.82 -1.58
CA ASP A 32 5.69 26.90 -3.00
C ASP A 32 4.78 25.74 -3.45
N GLY A 33 3.90 25.26 -2.55
CA GLY A 33 2.99 24.15 -2.82
C GLY A 33 3.63 22.75 -2.75
N CYS A 34 4.91 22.66 -2.40
CA CYS A 34 5.60 21.40 -2.18
C CYS A 34 5.76 21.15 -0.67
N LEU A 35 5.51 19.92 -0.22
CA LEU A 35 5.86 19.49 1.13
C LEU A 35 7.29 18.95 1.15
N THR A 36 8.07 19.36 2.14
CA THR A 36 9.43 18.86 2.35
C THR A 36 9.68 18.49 3.80
N ASP A 37 10.42 17.41 4.03
CA ASP A 37 10.84 17.01 5.37
C ASP A 37 12.04 17.82 5.90
N ALA A 38 12.47 17.53 7.13
CA ALA A 38 13.63 18.17 7.77
C ALA A 38 14.97 17.98 7.02
N TRP A 39 15.05 17.04 6.08
CA TRP A 39 16.23 16.81 5.24
C TRP A 39 16.10 17.43 3.85
N GLY A 40 15.00 18.13 3.58
CA GLY A 40 14.72 18.76 2.28
C GLY A 40 14.25 17.77 1.22
N LEU A 41 13.79 16.57 1.61
CA LEU A 41 13.21 15.61 0.68
C LEU A 41 11.73 15.88 0.49
N THR A 42 11.25 15.71 -0.74
CA THR A 42 9.83 15.91 -1.07
C THR A 42 8.96 14.86 -0.41
N VAL A 43 7.86 15.31 0.19
CA VAL A 43 6.79 14.46 0.74
C VAL A 43 5.61 14.51 -0.23
N GLU A 44 5.19 13.35 -0.73
CA GLU A 44 4.02 13.26 -1.61
C GLU A 44 2.73 13.58 -0.83
N ASP A 45 1.88 14.47 -1.36
CA ASP A 45 0.61 14.87 -0.75
C ASP A 45 -0.56 14.72 -1.71
N PHE A 46 -0.71 13.51 -2.26
CA PHE A 46 -1.79 13.17 -3.20
C PHE A 46 -3.05 12.62 -2.49
N GLY A 47 -3.10 12.68 -1.15
CA GLY A 47 -4.15 12.03 -0.36
C GLY A 47 -4.11 10.50 -0.39
N LEU A 48 -2.97 9.92 -0.78
CA LEU A 48 -2.75 8.47 -0.87
C LEU A 48 -2.01 7.95 0.37
N THR A 49 -2.24 6.69 0.74
CA THR A 49 -1.59 6.04 1.90
C THR A 49 -0.09 5.78 1.69
N ASP A 50 0.38 5.75 0.44
CA ASP A 50 1.78 5.54 0.08
C ASP A 50 2.11 6.20 -1.26
N ASN A 51 3.36 6.01 -1.71
CA ASN A 51 3.87 6.54 -2.98
C ASN A 51 2.91 6.30 -4.14
N LEU A 52 2.66 7.33 -4.94
CA LEU A 52 1.66 7.31 -6.01
C LEU A 52 1.88 6.17 -7.01
N MET A 53 3.14 5.85 -7.32
CA MET A 53 3.49 4.79 -8.28
C MET A 53 3.15 3.41 -7.73
N MET A 54 3.31 3.22 -6.41
CA MET A 54 2.93 1.98 -5.74
C MET A 54 1.42 1.81 -5.75
N ILE A 55 0.66 2.83 -5.34
CA ILE A 55 -0.80 2.78 -5.33
C ILE A 55 -1.35 2.53 -6.74
N HIS A 56 -0.85 3.26 -7.74
CA HIS A 56 -1.31 3.08 -9.12
C HIS A 56 -0.97 1.70 -9.69
N ALA A 57 0.20 1.14 -9.35
CA ALA A 57 0.56 -0.21 -9.75
C ALA A 57 -0.38 -1.27 -9.15
N LEU A 58 -0.83 -1.07 -7.92
CA LEU A 58 -1.81 -1.93 -7.26
C LEU A 58 -3.19 -1.83 -7.94
N ASP A 59 -3.66 -0.63 -8.24
CA ASP A 59 -4.93 -0.40 -8.95
C ASP A 59 -4.93 -1.04 -10.35
N LEU A 60 -3.83 -0.95 -11.08
CA LEU A 60 -3.71 -1.49 -12.45
C LEU A 60 -3.56 -3.01 -12.50
N HIS A 61 -2.82 -3.59 -11.55
CA HIS A 61 -2.38 -4.99 -11.64
C HIS A 61 -2.93 -5.90 -10.52
N GLY A 62 -3.77 -5.38 -9.64
CA GLY A 62 -4.43 -6.17 -8.60
C GLY A 62 -5.67 -5.48 -8.04
N CYS A 63 -5.54 -4.89 -6.87
CA CYS A 63 -6.59 -4.17 -6.16
C CYS A 63 -6.03 -2.98 -5.41
N ALA A 64 -6.89 -2.08 -4.92
CA ALA A 64 -6.49 -1.03 -4.00
C ALA A 64 -5.69 -1.58 -2.79
N LEU A 65 -4.79 -0.76 -2.25
CA LEU A 65 -3.98 -1.11 -1.08
C LEU A 65 -4.88 -1.59 0.07
N VAL A 66 -4.59 -2.79 0.60
CA VAL A 66 -5.36 -3.33 1.72
C VAL A 66 -4.93 -2.64 3.00
N THR A 67 -5.87 -1.93 3.62
CA THR A 67 -5.66 -1.27 4.92
C THR A 67 -6.74 -1.65 5.91
N PRO A 68 -6.44 -1.67 7.22
CA PRO A 68 -7.47 -1.80 8.23
C PRO A 68 -8.36 -0.55 8.25
N ARG A 69 -9.55 -0.64 8.87
CA ARG A 69 -10.45 0.53 9.04
C ARG A 69 -9.88 1.57 10.02
N SER A 70 -9.01 1.14 10.90
CA SER A 70 -8.32 1.95 11.90
C SER A 70 -6.95 1.35 12.17
N ARG A 71 -5.96 2.18 12.53
CA ARG A 71 -4.61 1.73 12.87
C ARG A 71 -4.68 0.74 14.05
N PRO A 72 -4.09 -0.47 13.95
CA PRO A 72 -4.00 -1.44 15.03
C PRO A 72 -3.18 -0.90 16.20
N THR A 73 -3.41 -1.45 17.40
CA THR A 73 -2.60 -1.15 18.59
C THR A 73 -1.14 -1.55 18.39
N ASP A 74 -0.90 -2.71 17.76
CA ASP A 74 0.44 -3.19 17.45
C ASP A 74 0.58 -3.36 15.93
N ILE A 75 1.05 -2.30 15.28
CA ILE A 75 1.24 -2.28 13.83
C ILE A 75 2.31 -3.26 13.33
N TRP A 76 3.18 -3.78 14.21
CA TRP A 76 4.27 -4.66 13.84
C TRP A 76 3.86 -6.13 13.84
N TYR A 77 2.90 -6.49 14.70
CA TYR A 77 2.42 -7.88 14.85
C TYR A 77 1.00 -8.11 14.35
N ASP A 78 0.24 -7.08 13.99
CA ASP A 78 -1.04 -7.25 13.31
C ASP A 78 -0.82 -7.72 11.86
N LEU A 79 -1.19 -8.97 11.58
CA LEU A 79 -1.06 -9.58 10.25
C LEU A 79 -2.36 -9.58 9.45
N THR A 80 -3.42 -8.93 9.93
CA THR A 80 -4.76 -9.04 9.33
C THR A 80 -4.77 -8.57 7.87
N ALA A 81 -4.18 -7.42 7.57
CA ALA A 81 -4.12 -6.88 6.22
C ALA A 81 -3.25 -7.75 5.28
N PHE A 82 -2.17 -8.32 5.82
CA PHE A 82 -1.33 -9.29 5.12
C PHE A 82 -2.09 -10.58 4.78
N GLU A 83 -2.79 -11.17 5.75
CA GLU A 83 -3.57 -12.40 5.56
C GLU A 83 -4.67 -12.24 4.50
N ILE A 84 -5.28 -11.05 4.42
CA ILE A 84 -6.22 -10.71 3.34
C ILE A 84 -5.52 -10.82 1.97
N CYS A 85 -4.35 -10.21 1.79
CA CYS A 85 -3.59 -10.32 0.54
C CYS A 85 -3.20 -11.77 0.22
N VAL A 86 -2.78 -12.56 1.21
CA VAL A 86 -2.44 -13.98 1.03
C VAL A 86 -3.63 -14.78 0.54
N ARG A 87 -4.81 -14.58 1.13
CA ARG A 87 -6.05 -15.24 0.68
C ARG A 87 -6.41 -14.85 -0.76
N MET A 88 -6.32 -13.57 -1.11
CA MET A 88 -6.57 -13.11 -2.48
C MET A 88 -5.60 -13.73 -3.48
N ALA A 89 -4.33 -13.87 -3.10
CA ALA A 89 -3.33 -14.55 -3.93
C ALA A 89 -3.68 -16.04 -4.12
N ALA A 90 -4.04 -16.74 -3.05
CA ALA A 90 -4.44 -18.15 -3.09
C ALA A 90 -5.64 -18.38 -4.00
N GLU A 91 -6.69 -17.55 -3.87
CA GLU A 91 -7.88 -17.60 -4.73
C GLU A 91 -7.52 -17.40 -6.21
N ARG A 92 -6.64 -16.43 -6.51
CA ARG A 92 -6.22 -16.14 -7.88
C ARG A 92 -5.38 -17.26 -8.49
N LEU A 93 -4.53 -17.90 -7.70
CA LEU A 93 -3.73 -19.05 -8.12
C LEU A 93 -4.62 -20.26 -8.37
N ALA A 94 -5.57 -20.56 -7.48
CA ALA A 94 -6.53 -21.65 -7.66
C ALA A 94 -7.36 -21.48 -8.94
N ALA A 95 -7.82 -20.26 -9.22
CA ALA A 95 -8.56 -19.95 -10.44
C ALA A 95 -7.72 -20.04 -11.74
N SER A 96 -6.39 -20.00 -11.63
CA SER A 96 -5.47 -20.06 -12.77
C SER A 96 -4.95 -21.47 -13.06
N GLN A 97 -5.25 -22.45 -12.18
CA GLN A 97 -4.91 -23.84 -12.45
C GLN A 97 -5.94 -24.45 -13.41
N PRO A 98 -5.51 -25.14 -14.49
CA PRO A 98 -6.42 -25.93 -15.29
C PRO A 98 -7.04 -27.04 -14.42
N PRO A 99 -8.29 -27.47 -14.71
CA PRO A 99 -8.92 -28.55 -13.95
C PRO A 99 -8.01 -29.79 -13.97
N ALA A 100 -7.85 -30.42 -12.80
CA ALA A 100 -7.07 -31.64 -12.68
C ALA A 100 -7.61 -32.69 -13.64
N SER A 101 -6.77 -33.17 -14.55
CA SER A 101 -7.09 -34.30 -15.42
C SER A 101 -7.29 -35.53 -14.54
N GLY A 102 -8.55 -35.93 -14.36
CA GLY A 102 -8.93 -37.21 -13.77
C GLY A 102 -8.78 -38.35 -14.76
#